data_AF-A0A7J6W4H4-F1
#
_entry.id   AF-A0A7J6W4H4-F1
#
_cell.length_a   1.000
_cell.length_b   1.000
_cell.length_c   1.000
_cell.angle_alpha   90.00
_cell.angle_beta   90.00
_cell.angle_gamma   90.00
#
_symmetry.space_group_name_H-M   'P 1'
#
loop_
_entity.id
_entity.type
_entity.pdbx_description
1 polymer ?
#
loop_
_entity_poly.entity_id
_entity_poly.type
_entity_poly.pdbx_seq_one_letter_code
_entity_poly.pdbx_strand_id
1 'polypeptide(L)'
;MSAMGQRNLKNYCQPYYDLANSYSTDKISEVESAVTINREKFESDNNLGLVKQVVSSLSKRNIQRLTQMYLTLSLEDIANRVQLNTSKEAELHVLQMIQDGEIFATINQKDGMVSFHEDPEQYKTCEMIKHIDSSIQRIMALSKKLIAVDENISCDPTYLAKAGRERHRYDFDDYDSVPQRFNM
;
A
#
# COMPACT_ATOMS: atom_id res chain seq x y z
N MET A 1 -0.42 -18.79 -2.00
CA MET A 1 0.34 -19.24 -3.18
C MET A 1 1.36 -20.28 -2.74
N SER A 2 1.47 -21.42 -3.42
CA SER A 2 2.43 -22.47 -3.06
C SER A 2 3.87 -22.01 -3.30
N ALA A 3 4.82 -22.53 -2.51
CA ALA A 3 6.24 -22.17 -2.60
C ALA A 3 6.86 -22.41 -4.00
N MET A 4 6.30 -23.34 -4.79
CA MET A 4 6.72 -23.60 -6.17
C MET A 4 6.23 -22.50 -7.15
N GLY A 5 5.04 -21.95 -6.93
CA GLY A 5 4.53 -20.82 -7.72
C GLY A 5 5.37 -19.57 -7.53
N GLN A 6 5.82 -19.29 -6.29
CA GLN A 6 6.70 -18.16 -6.00
C GLN A 6 8.10 -18.30 -6.64
N ARG A 7 8.70 -19.50 -6.62
CA ARG A 7 10.04 -19.73 -7.19
C ARG A 7 10.05 -19.60 -8.72
N ASN A 8 9.05 -20.14 -9.40
CA ASN A 8 8.99 -20.07 -10.87
C ASN A 8 8.61 -18.66 -11.35
N LEU A 9 7.67 -17.99 -10.67
CA LEU A 9 7.27 -16.62 -11.02
C LEU A 9 8.44 -15.63 -10.91
N LYS A 10 9.30 -15.81 -9.90
CA LYS A 10 10.47 -14.94 -9.69
C LYS A 10 11.45 -14.99 -10.86
N ASN A 11 11.68 -16.17 -11.44
CA ASN A 11 12.58 -16.34 -12.57
C ASN A 11 12.05 -15.67 -13.85
N TYR A 12 10.76 -15.82 -14.13
CA TYR A 12 10.16 -15.18 -15.32
C TYR A 12 9.96 -13.68 -15.14
N CYS A 13 9.68 -13.21 -13.93
CA CYS A 13 9.42 -11.79 -13.62
C CYS A 13 10.66 -11.03 -13.14
N GLN A 14 11.87 -11.58 -13.29
CA GLN A 14 13.09 -10.96 -12.76
C GLN A 14 13.26 -9.49 -13.20
N PRO A 15 13.00 -9.10 -14.47
CA PRO A 15 13.07 -7.69 -14.87
C PRO A 15 12.07 -6.75 -14.20
N TYR A 16 10.92 -7.26 -13.77
CA TYR A 16 9.95 -6.49 -12.99
C TYR A 16 10.40 -6.35 -11.53
N TYR A 17 11.08 -7.36 -10.99
CA TYR A 17 11.73 -7.23 -9.67
C TYR A 17 12.88 -6.23 -9.70
N ASP A 18 13.71 -6.25 -10.75
CA ASP A 18 14.80 -5.31 -10.91
C ASP A 18 14.28 -3.87 -11.06
N LEU A 19 13.18 -3.68 -11.80
CA LEU A 19 12.46 -2.40 -11.88
C LEU A 19 11.90 -1.95 -10.52
N ALA A 20 11.31 -2.86 -9.74
CA ALA A 20 10.80 -2.53 -8.40
C ALA A 20 11.93 -2.18 -7.41
N ASN A 21 13.06 -2.86 -7.52
CA ASN A 21 14.25 -2.60 -6.71
C ASN A 21 14.85 -1.22 -7.06
N SER A 22 14.99 -0.89 -8.34
CA SER A 22 15.47 0.44 -8.76
C SER A 22 14.48 1.54 -8.38
N TYR A 23 13.17 1.28 -8.45
CA TYR A 23 12.17 2.25 -7.98
C TYR A 23 12.30 2.59 -6.49
N SER A 24 12.79 1.64 -5.68
CA SER A 24 12.98 1.83 -4.24
C SER A 24 14.16 2.74 -3.89
N THR A 25 15.06 3.05 -4.84
CA THR A 25 16.21 3.95 -4.61
C THR A 25 15.86 5.43 -4.78
N ASP A 26 14.61 5.75 -5.18
CA ASP A 26 14.08 7.09 -5.44
C ASP A 26 14.87 7.90 -6.51
N LYS A 27 15.75 7.26 -7.29
CA LYS A 27 16.56 7.89 -8.36
C LYS A 27 16.01 7.57 -9.75
N ILE A 28 15.68 8.61 -10.51
CA ILE A 28 15.09 8.47 -11.85
C ILE A 28 16.06 7.78 -12.82
N SER A 29 17.33 8.18 -12.81
CA SER A 29 18.36 7.64 -13.70
C SER A 29 18.58 6.12 -13.54
N GLU A 30 18.49 5.60 -12.32
CA GLU A 30 18.62 4.16 -12.06
C GLU A 30 17.40 3.38 -12.60
N VAL A 31 16.19 3.95 -12.47
CA VAL A 31 14.98 3.36 -13.03
C VAL A 31 15.01 3.38 -14.55
N GLU A 32 15.36 4.51 -15.18
CA GLU A 32 15.48 4.63 -16.63
C GLU A 32 16.51 3.65 -17.21
N SER A 33 17.64 3.47 -16.52
CA SER A 33 18.65 2.48 -16.88
C SER A 33 18.09 1.06 -16.81
N ALA A 34 17.40 0.69 -15.73
CA ALA A 34 16.76 -0.62 -15.57
C ALA A 34 15.70 -0.89 -16.65
N VAL A 35 14.93 0.14 -17.04
CA VAL A 35 13.96 0.07 -18.13
C VAL A 35 14.64 -0.16 -19.46
N THR A 36 15.76 0.52 -19.72
CA THR A 36 16.51 0.41 -20.97
C THR A 36 17.16 -0.97 -21.11
N ILE A 37 17.77 -1.48 -20.03
CA ILE A 37 18.40 -2.82 -20.01
C ILE A 37 17.39 -3.93 -20.31
N ASN A 38 16.16 -3.80 -19.80
CA ASN A 38 15.14 -4.84 -19.91
C ASN A 38 14.05 -4.54 -20.95
N ARG A 39 14.28 -3.55 -21.82
CA ARG A 39 13.28 -3.01 -22.74
C ARG A 39 12.64 -4.07 -23.62
N GLU A 40 13.44 -4.95 -24.21
CA GLU A 40 12.98 -6.01 -25.11
C GLU A 40 11.94 -6.92 -24.45
N LYS A 41 12.12 -7.20 -23.15
CA LYS A 41 11.18 -8.03 -22.40
C LYS A 41 9.87 -7.29 -22.11
N PHE A 42 9.94 -6.00 -21.76
CA PHE A 42 8.73 -5.20 -21.55
C PHE A 42 7.93 -5.00 -22.85
N GLU A 43 8.61 -4.92 -23.99
CA GLU A 43 7.96 -4.91 -25.32
C GLU A 43 7.33 -6.26 -25.65
N SER A 44 8.04 -7.37 -25.44
CA SER A 44 7.50 -8.73 -25.61
C SER A 44 6.24 -8.95 -24.75
N ASP A 45 6.22 -8.43 -23.54
CA ASP A 45 5.10 -8.56 -22.61
C ASP A 45 3.97 -7.54 -22.87
N ASN A 46 4.12 -6.64 -23.84
CA ASN A 46 3.20 -5.53 -24.15
C ASN A 46 2.96 -4.56 -22.97
N ASN A 47 3.91 -4.46 -22.04
CA ASN A 47 3.80 -3.66 -20.81
C ASN A 47 4.62 -2.37 -20.83
N LEU A 48 5.33 -2.07 -21.94
CA LEU A 48 6.21 -0.90 -22.03
C LEU A 48 5.52 0.42 -21.67
N GLY A 49 4.25 0.59 -22.03
CA GLY A 49 3.47 1.80 -21.68
C GLY A 49 3.31 1.99 -20.17
N LEU A 50 2.99 0.90 -19.45
CA LEU A 50 2.89 0.91 -17.99
C LEU A 50 4.24 1.19 -17.34
N VAL A 51 5.32 0.62 -17.88
CA VAL A 51 6.68 0.86 -17.39
C VAL A 51 7.08 2.34 -17.53
N LYS A 52 6.68 3.00 -18.63
CA LYS A 52 6.88 4.46 -18.77
C LYS A 52 6.08 5.24 -17.73
N GLN A 53 4.86 4.83 -17.43
CA GLN A 53 4.06 5.45 -16.37
C GLN A 53 4.72 5.29 -15.00
N VAL A 54 5.38 4.17 -14.73
CA VAL A 54 6.18 3.97 -13.50
C VAL A 54 7.34 4.98 -13.42
N VAL A 55 8.05 5.23 -14.53
CA VAL A 55 9.10 6.27 -14.55
C VAL A 55 8.50 7.64 -14.22
N SER A 56 7.40 8.01 -14.87
CA SER A 56 6.73 9.30 -14.62
C SER A 56 6.16 9.42 -13.19
N SER A 57 5.69 8.32 -12.59
CA SER A 57 5.16 8.33 -11.22
C SER A 57 6.26 8.56 -10.18
N LEU A 58 7.53 8.26 -10.52
CA LEU A 58 8.65 8.50 -9.60
C LEU A 58 8.88 10.00 -9.37
N SER A 59 8.79 10.83 -10.41
CA SER A 59 8.88 12.29 -10.27
C SER A 59 7.76 12.82 -9.39
N LYS A 60 6.52 12.34 -9.59
CA LYS A 60 5.36 12.67 -8.75
C LYS A 60 5.58 12.28 -7.29
N ARG A 61 6.04 11.06 -7.04
CA ARG A 61 6.38 10.56 -5.69
C ARG A 61 7.46 11.41 -5.04
N ASN A 62 8.53 11.76 -5.76
CA ASN A 62 9.62 12.58 -5.22
C ASN A 62 9.12 13.97 -4.83
N ILE A 63 8.26 14.60 -5.64
CA ILE A 63 7.62 15.89 -5.30
C ILE A 63 6.72 15.75 -4.06
N GLN A 64 5.89 14.70 -3.99
CA GLN A 64 5.06 14.42 -2.80
C GLN A 64 5.89 14.28 -1.52
N ARG A 65 7.08 13.70 -1.60
CA ARG A 65 7.98 13.62 -0.43
C ARG A 65 8.49 14.98 0.01
N LEU A 66 8.67 15.93 -0.91
CA LEU A 66 9.08 17.29 -0.56
C LEU A 66 8.01 18.01 0.25
N THR A 67 6.72 17.75 0.00
CA THR A 67 5.63 18.37 0.77
C THR A 67 5.61 17.95 2.24
N GLN A 68 6.21 16.80 2.56
CA GLN A 68 6.33 16.30 3.94
C GLN A 68 7.47 16.96 4.71
N MET A 69 8.46 17.51 4.01
CA MET A 69 9.69 18.06 4.61
C MET A 69 9.79 19.57 4.53
N TYR A 70 9.09 20.20 3.58
CA TYR A 70 9.18 21.63 3.28
C TYR A 70 7.80 22.26 3.29
N LEU A 71 7.70 23.45 3.87
CA LEU A 71 6.52 24.31 3.75
C LEU A 71 6.62 25.18 2.48
N THR A 72 7.80 25.72 2.19
CA THR A 72 8.08 26.49 0.97
C THR A 72 9.41 26.05 0.38
N LEU A 73 9.48 25.88 -0.94
CA LEU A 73 10.69 25.46 -1.63
C LEU A 73 10.78 26.13 -3.01
N SER A 74 12.00 26.44 -3.47
CA SER A 74 12.19 27.05 -4.79
C SER A 74 11.96 26.04 -5.92
N LEU A 75 11.51 26.51 -7.08
CA LEU A 75 11.35 25.68 -8.29
C LEU A 75 12.68 25.09 -8.76
N GLU A 76 13.79 25.79 -8.53
CA GLU A 76 15.13 25.30 -8.84
C GLU A 76 15.54 24.15 -7.90
N ASP A 77 15.29 24.28 -6.59
CA ASP A 77 15.57 23.21 -5.63
C ASP A 77 14.71 21.97 -5.88
N ILE A 78 13.45 22.17 -6.27
CA ILE A 78 12.57 21.06 -6.70
C ILE A 78 13.16 20.36 -7.92
N ALA A 79 13.56 21.11 -8.95
CA ALA A 79 14.17 20.53 -10.14
C ALA A 79 15.44 19.73 -9.81
N ASN A 80 16.33 20.30 -8.99
CA ASN A 80 17.58 19.66 -8.59
C ASN A 80 17.35 18.37 -7.79
N ARG A 81 16.40 18.37 -6.85
CA ARG A 81 16.12 17.22 -6.00
C ARG A 81 15.37 16.11 -6.71
N VAL A 82 14.48 16.47 -7.64
CA VAL A 82 13.69 15.52 -8.43
C VAL A 82 14.44 15.07 -9.69
N GLN A 83 15.65 15.61 -9.96
CA GLN A 83 16.46 15.31 -11.14
C GLN A 83 15.78 15.71 -12.45
N LEU A 84 15.06 16.85 -12.44
CA LEU A 84 14.49 17.47 -13.62
C LEU A 84 15.49 18.44 -14.26
N ASN A 85 15.38 18.66 -15.57
CA ASN A 85 16.37 19.42 -16.31
C ASN A 85 16.24 20.93 -16.09
N THR A 86 15.02 21.41 -15.83
CA THR A 86 14.72 22.85 -15.73
C THR A 86 13.70 23.17 -14.64
N SER A 87 13.77 24.39 -14.09
CA SER A 87 12.77 24.91 -13.16
C SER A 87 11.37 25.01 -13.78
N LYS A 88 11.28 25.24 -15.10
CA LYS A 88 10.02 25.23 -15.85
C LYS A 88 9.38 23.85 -15.94
N GLU A 89 10.20 22.81 -16.08
CA GLU A 89 9.73 21.42 -16.07
C GLU A 89 9.19 21.07 -14.68
N ALA A 90 9.89 21.47 -13.61
CA ALA A 90 9.39 21.33 -12.24
C ALA A 90 8.07 22.07 -12.03
N GLU A 91 7.94 23.30 -12.54
CA GLU A 91 6.69 24.07 -12.47
C GLU A 91 5.52 23.35 -13.16
N LEU A 92 5.75 22.80 -14.36
CA LEU A 92 4.73 22.06 -15.09
C LEU A 92 4.28 20.81 -14.32
N HIS A 93 5.22 20.06 -13.75
CA HIS A 93 4.91 18.89 -12.93
C HIS A 93 4.10 19.27 -11.69
N VAL A 94 4.53 20.30 -10.94
CA VAL A 94 3.81 20.78 -9.76
C VAL A 94 2.41 21.24 -10.13
N LEU A 95 2.25 21.97 -11.24
CA LEU A 95 0.95 22.43 -11.72
C LEU A 95 0.01 21.26 -12.05
N GLN A 96 0.50 20.24 -12.76
CA GLN A 96 -0.27 19.03 -13.08
C GLN A 96 -0.69 18.30 -11.80
N MET A 97 0.22 18.16 -10.83
CA MET A 97 -0.08 17.49 -9.57
C MET A 97 -1.11 18.26 -8.72
N ILE A 98 -1.11 19.59 -8.76
CA ILE A 98 -2.16 20.41 -8.13
C ILE A 98 -3.51 20.20 -8.84
N GLN A 99 -3.52 20.19 -10.17
CA GLN A 99 -4.73 19.99 -10.96
C GLN A 99 -5.34 18.59 -10.76
N ASP A 100 -4.50 17.57 -10.66
CA ASP A 100 -4.90 16.18 -10.40
C ASP A 100 -5.32 15.95 -8.94
N GLY A 101 -5.12 16.92 -8.04
CA GLY A 101 -5.39 16.80 -6.60
C GLY A 101 -4.39 15.89 -5.86
N GLU A 102 -3.21 15.67 -6.43
CA GLU A 102 -2.16 14.82 -5.84
C GLU A 102 -1.34 15.55 -4.77
N ILE A 103 -1.27 16.88 -4.85
CA ILE A 103 -0.66 17.77 -3.83
C ILE A 103 -1.49 19.04 -3.69
N PHE A 104 -1.43 19.64 -2.50
CA PHE A 104 -2.01 20.96 -2.23
C PHE A 104 -0.88 21.97 -2.13
N ALA A 105 -0.77 22.84 -3.13
CA ALA A 105 0.32 23.82 -3.19
C ALA A 105 -0.10 25.06 -3.97
N THR A 106 0.66 26.15 -3.79
CA THR A 106 0.52 27.39 -4.56
C THR A 106 1.87 27.79 -5.14
N ILE A 107 1.88 28.11 -6.43
CA ILE A 107 3.08 28.53 -7.16
C ILE A 107 3.13 30.06 -7.20
N ASN A 108 4.22 30.64 -6.71
CA ASN A 108 4.52 32.06 -6.88
C ASN A 108 5.60 32.23 -7.95
N GLN A 109 5.17 32.51 -9.18
CA GLN A 109 6.06 32.70 -10.33
C GLN A 109 6.99 33.92 -10.20
N LYS A 110 6.62 34.95 -9.43
CA LYS A 110 7.45 36.15 -9.27
C LYS A 110 8.70 35.86 -8.46
N ASP A 111 8.53 35.08 -7.39
CA ASP A 111 9.61 34.73 -6.46
C ASP A 111 10.25 33.37 -6.80
N GLY A 112 9.69 32.62 -7.75
CA GLY A 112 10.17 31.29 -8.14
C GLY A 112 9.97 30.23 -7.05
N MET A 113 8.97 30.42 -6.18
CA MET A 113 8.73 29.59 -4.99
C MET A 113 7.42 28.81 -5.08
N VAL A 114 7.40 27.62 -4.47
CA VAL A 114 6.21 26.80 -4.28
C VAL A 114 5.95 26.69 -2.79
N SER A 115 4.75 27.08 -2.35
CA SER A 115 4.27 26.89 -0.98
C SER A 115 3.34 25.68 -0.91
N PHE A 116 3.69 24.71 -0.10
CA PHE A 116 2.92 23.50 0.15
C PHE A 116 1.93 23.72 1.30
N HIS A 117 0.75 23.13 1.17
CA HIS A 117 -0.35 23.24 2.13
C HIS A 117 -0.80 21.85 2.57
N GLU A 118 -1.51 21.79 3.71
CA GLU A 118 -2.18 20.57 4.16
C GLU A 118 -3.44 20.30 3.33
N ASP A 119 -3.90 19.05 3.36
CA ASP A 119 -5.15 18.64 2.73
C ASP A 119 -6.32 19.49 3.27
N PRO A 120 -7.06 20.22 2.42
CA PRO A 120 -8.19 21.03 2.83
C PRO A 120 -9.41 20.20 3.29
N GLU A 121 -9.39 18.86 3.16
CA GLU A 121 -10.47 17.98 3.62
C GLU A 121 -10.73 18.14 5.12
N GLN A 122 -11.98 18.47 5.45
CA GLN A 122 -12.41 18.70 6.83
C GLN A 122 -13.26 17.57 7.40
N TYR A 123 -13.57 16.54 6.61
CA TYR A 123 -14.40 15.38 6.97
C TYR A 123 -15.83 15.76 7.40
N LYS A 124 -16.33 16.92 6.98
CA LYS A 124 -17.66 17.44 7.34
C LYS A 124 -18.71 17.26 6.23
N THR A 125 -18.32 16.69 5.11
CA THR A 125 -19.18 16.59 3.92
C THR A 125 -20.13 15.39 4.02
N CYS A 126 -21.31 15.51 3.40
CA CYS A 126 -22.24 14.40 3.29
C CYS A 126 -21.66 13.24 2.46
N GLU A 127 -20.74 13.54 1.55
CA GLU A 127 -20.01 12.54 0.77
C GLU A 127 -19.14 11.65 1.66
N MET A 128 -18.45 12.24 2.64
CA MET A 128 -17.67 11.48 3.62
C MET A 128 -18.55 10.54 4.45
N ILE A 129 -19.74 10.99 4.86
CA ILE A 129 -20.71 10.14 5.58
C ILE A 129 -21.13 8.94 4.72
N LYS A 130 -21.44 9.17 3.45
CA LYS A 130 -21.79 8.08 2.50
C LYS A 130 -20.63 7.11 2.30
N HIS A 131 -19.40 7.61 2.23
CA HIS A 131 -18.20 6.77 2.10
C HIS A 131 -17.99 5.88 3.34
N ILE A 132 -18.20 6.44 4.54
CA ILE A 132 -18.15 5.70 5.80
C ILE A 132 -19.26 4.64 5.85
N ASP A 133 -20.50 5.00 5.53
CA ASP A 133 -21.63 4.06 5.52
C ASP A 133 -21.40 2.89 4.56
N SER A 134 -20.93 3.16 3.34
CA SER A 134 -20.54 2.13 2.37
C SER A 134 -19.44 1.21 2.90
N SER A 135 -18.45 1.77 3.60
CA SER A 135 -17.38 1.00 4.23
C SER A 135 -17.92 0.09 5.35
N ILE A 136 -18.84 0.59 6.18
CA ILE A 136 -19.52 -0.19 7.22
C ILE A 136 -20.31 -1.34 6.60
N GLN A 137 -21.10 -1.07 5.56
CA GLN A 137 -21.88 -2.09 4.87
C GLN A 137 -21.00 -3.21 4.29
N ARG A 138 -19.85 -2.85 3.70
CA ARG A 138 -18.86 -3.83 3.21
C ARG A 138 -18.31 -4.71 4.34
N ILE A 139 -17.99 -4.12 5.49
CA ILE A 139 -17.49 -4.86 6.66
C ILE A 139 -18.57 -5.79 7.21
N MET A 140 -19.82 -5.32 7.33
CA MET A 140 -20.94 -6.14 7.77
C MET A 140 -21.18 -7.33 6.83
N ALA A 141 -21.12 -7.10 5.51
CA ALA A 141 -21.27 -8.16 4.52
C ALA A 141 -20.14 -9.21 4.63
N LEU A 142 -18.90 -8.77 4.87
CA LEU A 142 -17.78 -9.67 5.11
C LEU A 142 -17.94 -10.45 6.42
N SER A 143 -18.36 -9.80 7.50
CA SER A 143 -18.62 -10.45 8.79
C SER A 143 -19.70 -11.53 8.67
N LYS A 144 -20.79 -11.26 7.94
CA LYS A 144 -21.83 -12.25 7.68
C LYS A 144 -21.29 -13.46 6.90
N LYS A 145 -20.43 -13.23 5.90
CA LYS A 145 -19.77 -14.33 5.17
C LYS A 145 -18.83 -15.13 6.08
N LEU A 146 -18.11 -14.45 6.97
CA LEU A 146 -17.22 -15.11 7.93
C LEU A 146 -17.99 -16.02 8.88
N ILE A 147 -19.11 -15.54 9.44
CA ILE A 147 -20.00 -16.34 10.29
C ILE A 147 -20.52 -17.57 9.51
N ALA A 148 -20.99 -17.39 8.28
CA ALA A 148 -21.47 -18.51 7.47
C ALA A 148 -20.38 -19.56 7.17
N VAL A 149 -19.14 -19.11 6.97
CA VAL A 149 -17.99 -20.02 6.80
C VAL A 149 -17.67 -20.73 8.12
N ASP A 150 -17.72 -20.02 9.25
CA ASP A 150 -17.47 -20.59 10.59
C ASP A 150 -18.52 -21.64 10.97
N GLU A 151 -19.80 -21.38 10.69
CA GLU A 151 -20.90 -22.33 10.86
C GLU A 151 -20.67 -23.59 10.02
N ASN A 152 -20.31 -23.42 8.73
CA ASN A 152 -20.03 -24.54 7.85
C ASN A 152 -18.83 -25.38 8.31
N ILE A 153 -17.74 -24.75 8.78
CA ILE A 153 -16.57 -25.46 9.31
C ILE A 153 -16.91 -26.16 10.62
N SER A 154 -17.70 -25.53 11.49
CA SER A 154 -18.14 -26.10 12.77
C SER A 154 -18.98 -27.36 12.57
N CYS A 155 -19.70 -27.46 11.45
CA CYS A 155 -20.46 -28.66 11.08
C CYS A 155 -19.65 -29.68 10.25
N ASP A 156 -18.40 -29.40 9.88
CA ASP A 156 -17.59 -30.31 9.07
C ASP A 156 -17.14 -31.53 9.90
N PRO A 157 -17.45 -32.77 9.46
CA PRO A 157 -17.10 -33.99 10.18
C PRO A 157 -15.59 -34.18 10.37
N THR A 158 -14.75 -33.67 9.47
CA THR A 158 -13.29 -33.74 9.61
C THR A 158 -12.74 -32.77 10.65
N TYR A 159 -13.38 -31.61 10.80
CA TYR A 159 -13.09 -30.63 11.85
C TYR A 159 -13.54 -31.17 13.21
N LEU A 160 -14.78 -31.66 13.31
CA LEU A 160 -15.35 -32.25 14.53
C LEU A 160 -14.55 -33.47 15.01
N ALA A 161 -14.09 -34.34 14.11
CA ALA A 161 -13.26 -35.50 14.44
C ALA A 161 -11.89 -35.12 15.03
N LYS A 162 -11.36 -33.92 14.74
CA LYS A 162 -10.12 -33.40 15.31
C LYS A 162 -10.37 -32.58 16.58
N ALA A 163 -11.35 -31.68 16.56
CA ALA A 163 -11.72 -30.85 17.72
C ALA A 163 -12.23 -31.69 18.91
N GLY A 164 -12.95 -32.78 18.65
CA GLY A 164 -13.39 -33.73 19.68
C GLY A 164 -12.25 -34.53 20.32
N ARG A 165 -11.15 -34.79 19.59
CA ARG A 165 -9.95 -35.45 20.16
C ARG A 165 -9.16 -34.52 21.09
N GLU A 166 -9.23 -33.22 20.85
CA GLU A 166 -8.48 -32.21 21.62
C GLU A 166 -9.19 -31.83 22.92
N ARG A 167 -10.53 -31.89 22.96
CA ARG A 167 -11.32 -31.69 24.19
C ARG A 167 -11.22 -32.83 25.20
N HIS A 168 -10.88 -34.05 24.78
CA HIS A 168 -10.78 -35.22 25.67
C HIS A 168 -9.47 -35.30 26.47
N ARG A 169 -8.64 -34.24 26.43
CA ARG A 169 -7.28 -34.25 26.98
C ARG A 169 -7.09 -33.47 28.29
N TYR A 170 -8.17 -32.95 28.86
CA TYR A 170 -8.20 -32.47 30.24
C TYR A 170 -9.08 -33.43 31.03
N ASP A 171 -8.52 -34.59 31.39
CA ASP A 171 -9.14 -35.51 32.34
C ASP A 171 -9.32 -34.78 33.68
N PHE A 172 -10.56 -34.79 34.14
CA PHE A 172 -11.08 -34.22 35.37
C PHE A 172 -10.75 -35.13 36.58
N ASP A 173 -9.55 -35.71 36.62
CA ASP A 173 -9.14 -36.66 37.66
C ASP A 173 -8.16 -36.03 38.66
N ASP A 174 -8.56 -34.92 39.27
CA ASP A 174 -7.93 -34.45 40.52
C ASP A 174 -8.99 -33.84 41.46
N TYR A 175 -9.95 -34.67 41.86
CA TYR A 175 -10.79 -34.42 43.03
C TYR A 175 -10.30 -35.33 44.16
N ASP A 176 -9.12 -35.03 44.68
CA ASP A 176 -8.64 -35.68 45.90
C ASP A 176 -9.43 -35.10 47.10
N SER A 177 -10.32 -35.97 47.60
CA SER A 177 -11.18 -35.87 48.77
C SER A 177 -10.70 -34.91 49.88
N VAL A 178 -11.55 -33.93 50.21
CA VAL A 178 -11.41 -33.06 51.39
C VAL A 178 -11.62 -33.89 52.67
N PRO A 179 -10.66 -33.99 53.60
CA PRO A 179 -10.94 -34.55 54.92
C PRO A 179 -11.68 -33.49 55.75
N GLN A 180 -12.94 -33.77 56.07
CA GLN A 180 -13.69 -33.05 57.10
C GLN A 180 -12.96 -33.17 58.44
N ARG A 181 -12.46 -32.04 58.96
CA ARG A 181 -12.18 -31.87 60.39
C ARG A 181 -12.80 -30.55 60.83
N PHE A 182 -14.07 -30.62 61.25
CA PHE A 182 -14.62 -29.73 62.25
C PHE A 182 -13.96 -30.06 63.60
N ASN A 183 -13.46 -29.05 64.31
CA ASN A 183 -13.60 -29.01 65.77
C ASN A 183 -13.46 -27.56 66.27
N MET A 184 -14.28 -27.26 67.29
CA MET A 184 -14.39 -25.99 68.03
C MET A 184 -13.06 -25.44 68.54
#